data_AF-Q5BVQ0-F1
#
_entry.id   AF-Q5BVQ0-F1
#
_cell.length_a   1.000
_cell.length_b   1.000
_cell.length_c   1.000
_cell.angle_alpha   90.00
_cell.angle_beta   90.00
_cell.angle_gamma   90.00
#
_symmetry.space_group_name_H-M   'P 1'
#
loop_
_entity.id
_entity.type
_entity.pdbx_description
1 polymer ?
#
loop_
_entity_poly.entity_id
_entity_poly.type
_entity_poly.pdbx_seq_one_letter_code
_entity_poly.pdbx_strand_id
1 'polypeptide(L)' 'MWKYHHILIHERNGLVVRVSHKFVINLGVLRVGQLVLSQLCLIEFVFSRVVNNQWS' A
#
# COMPACT_ATOMS: atom_id res chain seq x y z
N MET A 1 12.00 37.05 20.04
CA MET A 1 11.11 35.88 20.23
C MET A 1 10.55 35.26 18.94
N TRP A 2 10.43 35.99 17.82
CA TRP A 2 9.85 35.48 16.56
C TRP A 2 10.62 34.34 15.85
N LYS A 3 11.95 34.26 16.01
CA LYS A 3 12.78 33.22 15.34
C LYS A 3 12.44 31.79 15.79
N TYR A 4 12.20 31.59 17.08
CA TYR A 4 11.88 30.25 17.62
C TYR A 4 10.52 29.74 17.15
N HIS A 5 9.56 30.64 16.96
CA HIS A 5 8.22 30.29 16.49
C HIS A 5 8.26 29.75 15.05
N HIS A 6 9.10 30.35 14.19
CA HIS A 6 9.24 29.94 12.80
C HIS A 6 9.92 28.57 12.64
N ILE A 7 10.89 28.26 13.51
CA ILE A 7 11.61 26.97 13.50
C ILE A 7 10.65 25.83 13.89
N LEU A 8 9.86 26.02 14.94
CA LEU A 8 8.87 25.03 15.39
C LEU A 8 7.82 24.72 14.31
N ILE A 9 7.37 25.74 13.56
CA ILE A 9 6.41 25.55 12.46
C ILE A 9 7.06 24.77 11.30
N HIS A 10 8.31 25.09 10.94
CA HIS A 10 9.04 24.37 9.90
C HIS A 10 9.33 22.92 10.26
N GLU A 11 9.74 22.64 11.50
CA GLU A 11 9.95 21.27 11.97
C GLU A 11 8.65 20.46 11.96
N ARG A 12 7.54 21.05 12.41
CA ARG A 12 6.24 20.40 12.40
C ARG A 12 5.77 20.11 10.97
N ASN A 13 5.91 21.05 10.04
CA ASN A 13 5.57 20.82 8.64
C ASN A 13 6.48 19.77 7.98
N GLY A 14 7.79 19.79 8.29
CA GLY A 14 8.73 18.78 7.81
C GLY A 14 8.39 17.37 8.30
N LEU A 15 7.95 17.23 9.55
CA LEU A 15 7.48 15.97 10.12
C LEU A 15 6.20 15.47 9.41
N VAL A 16 5.21 16.35 9.22
CA VAL A 16 3.95 16.02 8.55
C VAL A 16 4.20 15.53 7.12
N VAL A 17 5.07 16.20 6.36
CA VAL A 17 5.41 15.80 4.98
C VAL A 17 6.06 14.41 4.94
N ARG A 18 6.95 14.09 5.89
CA ARG A 18 7.58 12.76 5.96
C ARG A 18 6.60 11.66 6.34
N VAL A 19 5.72 11.91 7.31
CA VAL A 19 4.70 10.95 7.75
C VAL A 19 3.70 10.69 6.62
N SER A 20 3.23 11.75 5.94
CA SER A 20 2.32 11.64 4.79
C SER A 20 2.94 10.84 3.65
N HIS A 21 4.22 11.07 3.31
CA HIS A 21 4.91 10.27 2.28
C HIS A 21 5.01 8.80 2.67
N LYS A 22 5.43 8.50 3.91
CA LYS A 22 5.56 7.12 4.39
C LYS A 22 4.20 6.41 4.42
N PHE A 23 3.14 7.13 4.77
CA PHE A 23 1.78 6.61 4.76
C PHE A 23 1.29 6.31 3.33
N VAL A 24 1.50 7.22 2.38
CA VAL A 24 1.15 7.02 0.96
C VAL A 24 1.88 5.82 0.36
N ILE A 25 3.18 5.67 0.64
CA ILE A 25 3.96 4.51 0.18
C ILE A 25 3.41 3.21 0.75
N ASN A 26 3.15 3.15 2.06
CA ASN A 26 2.60 1.95 2.70
C ASN A 26 1.21 1.59 2.17
N LEU A 27 0.34 2.58 1.93
CA LEU A 27 -0.97 2.37 1.31
C LEU A 27 -0.87 1.86 -0.13
N GLY A 28 0.08 2.39 -0.90
CA GLY A 28 0.36 1.92 -2.26
C GLY A 28 0.79 0.46 -2.26
N VAL A 29 1.76 0.10 -1.41
CA VAL A 29 2.24 -1.28 -1.27
C VAL A 29 1.13 -2.22 -0.83
N LEU A 30 0.29 -1.82 0.13
CA LEU A 30 -0.84 -2.63 0.59
C LEU A 30 -1.84 -2.91 -0.53
N ARG A 31 -2.23 -1.89 -1.30
CA ARG A 31 -3.18 -2.04 -2.42
C ARG A 31 -2.61 -2.92 -3.53
N VAL A 32 -1.33 -2.75 -3.88
CA VAL A 32 -0.67 -3.59 -4.88
C VAL A 32 -0.58 -5.04 -4.38
N GLY A 33 -0.22 -5.24 -3.11
CA GLY A 33 -0.18 -6.57 -2.50
C GLY A 33 -1.54 -7.26 -2.53
N GLN A 34 -2.62 -6.55 -2.19
CA GLN A 34 -3.99 -7.08 -2.25
C GLN A 34 -4.40 -7.47 -3.68
N LEU A 35 -4.05 -6.65 -4.68
CA LEU A 35 -4.33 -6.95 -6.09
C LEU A 35 -3.60 -8.22 -6.56
N VAL A 36 -2.31 -8.34 -6.22
CA VAL A 36 -1.51 -9.51 -6.59
C VAL A 36 -2.06 -10.78 -5.93
N LEU A 37 -2.42 -10.70 -4.65
CA LEU A 37 -2.98 -11.84 -3.92
C LEU A 37 -4.32 -12.31 -4.51
N SER A 38 -5.18 -11.36 -4.89
CA SER A 38 -6.47 -11.66 -5.50
C SER A 38 -6.33 -12.22 -6.91
N GLN A 39 -5.36 -11.77 -7.70
CA GLN A 39 -5.02 -12.38 -8.99
C GLN A 39 -4.51 -13.82 -8.83
N LEU A 40 -3.60 -14.07 -7.89
CA LEU A 40 -3.10 -15.42 -7.61
C LEU A 40 -4.24 -16.37 -7.21
N CYS A 41 -5.15 -15.92 -6.34
CA CYS A 41 -6.30 -16.71 -5.92
C CYS A 41 -7.24 -17.03 -7.10
N LEU A 42 -7.47 -16.07 -8.00
CA LEU A 42 -8.26 -16.31 -9.22
C LEU A 42 -7.58 -17.32 -10.16
N ILE A 43 -6.26 -17.25 -10.31
CA ILE A 43 -5.49 -18.20 -11.12
C ILE A 43 -5.60 -19.61 -10.53
N GLU A 44 -5.41 -19.77 -9.23
CA GLU A 44 -5.57 -21.07 -8.55
C GLU A 44 -6.99 -21.62 -8.71
N PHE A 45 -8.01 -20.76 -8.56
CA PHE A 45 -9.40 -21.17 -8.74
C PHE A 45 -9.69 -21.65 -10.16
N VAL A 46 -9.24 -20.90 -11.18
CA VAL A 46 -9.38 -21.27 -12.59
C VAL A 46 -8.64 -22.58 -12.86
N PHE A 47 -7.40 -22.71 -12.38
CA PHE A 47 -6.61 -23.92 -12.55
C PHE A 47 -7.30 -25.14 -11.92
N SER A 48 -7.79 -25.01 -10.69
CA SER A 48 -8.54 -26.07 -10.00
C SER A 48 -9.80 -26.48 -10.75
N ARG A 49 -10.55 -25.52 -11.32
CA ARG A 49 -11.71 -25.79 -12.17
C ARG A 49 -11.33 -26.51 -13.47
N VAL A 50 -10.26 -26.08 -14.14
CA VAL A 50 -9.80 -26.71 -15.39
C VAL A 50 -9.35 -28.15 -15.13
N VAL A 51 -8.56 -28.39 -14.09
CA VAL A 51 -8.12 -29.73 -13.71
C VAL A 51 -9.33 -30.62 -13.37
N ASN A 52 -10.25 -30.14 -12.54
CA ASN A 52 -11.45 -30.91 -12.20
C ASN A 52 -12.36 -31.20 -13.40
N ASN A 53 -12.45 -30.29 -14.37
CA ASN A 53 -13.24 -30.51 -15.59
C ASN A 53 -12.54 -31.39 -16.64
N GLN A 54 -11.22 -31.60 -16.56
CA GLN A 54 -10.50 -32.50 -17.47
C GLN A 54 -10.57 -33.97 -17.05
N TRP A 55 -10.95 -34.24 -15.82
CA TRP A 55 -11.03 -35.59 -15.24
C TRP A 55 -12.48 -36.11 -15.09
N SER A 56 -13.47 -35.33 -15.55
CA SER A 56 -14.87 -35.75 -15.72
C SER A 56 -15.17 -36.08 -17.18
#